data_AF-A0A975I7Q1-F1
#
_entry.id   AF-A0A975I7Q1-F1
#
_cell.length_a   1.000
_cell.length_b   1.000
_cell.length_c   1.000
_cell.angle_alpha   90.00
_cell.angle_beta   90.00
_cell.angle_gamma   90.00
#
_symmetry.space_group_name_H-M   'P 1'
#
loop_
_entity.id
_entity.type
_entity.pdbx_description
1 polymer ?
#
loop_
_entity_poly.entity_id
_entity_poly.type
_entity_poly.pdbx_seq_one_letter_code
_entity_poly.pdbx_strand_id
1 'polypeptide(L)'
;MDLLFKREQKTNNHQKTNFVLWAKIEPDSEENALINKYKMKDAMLIEAVQPKLIRNSILLSFVMAIVAVVPVNIFAFSARMYSPMMVFGAAVLIGIACGYIYYTQKRETIYVKDLLHGRKFKCKSVIELARKEAFLETITNYFRQVVESAKHWDGQETRPITPMPPEEAKRFILSGPLL
;
A
#
# COMPACT_ATOMS: atom_id res chain seq x y z
N MET A 1 -12.00 0.74 20.56
CA MET A 1 -11.07 1.47 19.67
C MET A 1 -11.62 2.82 19.27
N ASP A 2 -10.87 3.89 19.58
CA ASP A 2 -11.18 5.26 19.15
C ASP A 2 -10.12 5.78 18.18
N LEU A 3 -10.54 6.61 17.23
CA LEU A 3 -9.67 7.26 16.26
C LEU A 3 -9.61 8.76 16.55
N LEU A 4 -8.43 9.23 16.94
CA LEU A 4 -8.16 10.62 17.25
C LEU A 4 -7.61 11.34 16.03
N PHE A 5 -8.19 12.50 15.71
CA PHE A 5 -7.69 13.40 14.68
C PHE A 5 -7.28 14.75 15.27
N LYS A 6 -6.18 15.30 14.76
CA LYS A 6 -5.79 16.70 15.00
C LYS A 6 -5.41 17.34 13.67
N ARG A 7 -6.09 18.44 13.34
CA ARG A 7 -5.89 19.23 12.12
C ARG A 7 -4.95 20.38 12.43
N GLU A 8 -3.81 20.44 11.76
CA GLU A 8 -2.82 21.51 11.89
C GLU A 8 -2.70 22.25 10.55
N GLN A 9 -2.80 23.58 10.57
CA GLN A 9 -2.51 24.43 9.41
C GLN A 9 -1.17 25.10 9.62
N LYS A 10 -0.23 24.89 8.70
CA LYS A 10 1.07 25.59 8.70
C LYS A 10 1.17 26.47 7.47
N THR A 11 1.25 27.77 7.70
CA THR A 11 1.53 28.76 6.66
C THR A 11 3.05 28.90 6.54
N ASN A 12 3.62 28.47 5.42
CA ASN A 12 5.04 28.74 5.14
C ASN A 12 5.20 30.14 4.54
N ASN A 13 6.38 30.75 4.69
CA ASN A 13 6.79 32.07 4.18
C ASN A 13 6.61 32.30 2.65
N HIS A 14 6.13 31.32 1.89
CA HIS A 14 5.88 31.40 0.44
C HIS A 14 4.39 31.23 0.09
N GLN A 15 3.49 31.67 0.97
CA GLN A 15 2.02 31.67 0.79
C GLN A 15 1.35 30.31 0.50
N LYS A 16 2.11 29.21 0.41
CA LYS A 16 1.55 27.85 0.34
C LYS A 16 1.16 27.40 1.74
N THR A 17 -0.14 27.27 1.97
CA THR A 17 -0.72 26.64 3.14
C THR A 17 -0.53 25.13 3.05
N ASN A 18 0.23 24.55 3.98
CA ASN A 18 0.34 23.11 4.12
C ASN A 18 -0.61 22.66 5.22
N PHE A 19 -1.48 21.71 4.89
CA PHE A 19 -2.38 21.09 5.85
C PHE A 19 -1.72 19.82 6.38
N VAL A 20 -1.71 19.64 7.69
CA VAL A 20 -1.16 18.46 8.34
C VAL A 20 -2.27 17.80 9.16
N LEU A 21 -2.55 16.54 8.85
CA LEU A 21 -3.49 15.71 9.59
C LEU A 21 -2.70 14.77 10.49
N TRP A 22 -2.82 14.92 11.80
CA TRP A 22 -2.34 13.91 12.73
C TRP A 22 -3.48 12.95 13.06
N ALA A 23 -3.22 11.65 12.95
CA ALA A 23 -4.17 10.61 13.31
C ALA A 23 -3.51 9.60 14.25
N LYS A 24 -4.24 9.17 15.28
CA LYS A 24 -3.81 8.15 16.24
C LYS A 24 -4.98 7.23 16.58
N ILE A 25 -4.73 5.92 16.63
CA ILE A 25 -5.68 4.93 17.12
C ILE A 25 -5.41 4.66 18.58
N GLU A 26 -6.43 4.75 19.43
CA GLU A 26 -6.39 4.35 20.83
C GLU A 26 -7.22 3.07 21.00
N PRO A 27 -6.56 1.89 21.00
CA PRO A 27 -7.23 0.64 21.32
C PRO A 27 -7.47 0.54 22.82
N ASP A 28 -8.54 -0.17 23.19
CA ASP A 28 -8.75 -0.57 24.58
C ASP A 28 -7.67 -1.59 25.01
N SER A 29 -7.54 -1.81 26.32
CA SER A 29 -6.59 -2.75 26.93
C SER A 29 -6.71 -4.17 26.35
N GLU A 30 -7.93 -4.67 26.16
CA GLU A 30 -8.21 -5.98 25.54
C GLU A 30 -7.82 -6.01 24.05
N GLU A 31 -8.20 -4.99 23.29
CA GLU A 31 -7.88 -4.86 21.87
C GLU A 31 -6.36 -4.82 21.65
N ASN A 32 -5.63 -4.11 22.51
CA ASN A 32 -4.16 -4.03 22.45
C ASN A 32 -3.51 -5.39 22.73
N ALA A 33 -4.05 -6.20 23.65
CA ALA A 33 -3.59 -7.56 23.89
C ALA A 33 -3.75 -8.45 22.64
N LEU A 34 -4.89 -8.35 21.94
CA LEU A 34 -5.15 -9.08 20.70
C LEU A 34 -4.23 -8.64 19.56
N ILE A 35 -4.03 -7.33 19.40
CA ILE A 35 -3.12 -6.76 18.40
C ILE A 35 -1.70 -7.30 18.59
N ASN A 36 -1.25 -7.46 19.84
CA ASN A 36 0.04 -8.05 20.17
C ASN A 36 0.06 -9.56 19.95
N LYS A 37 -0.96 -10.30 20.41
CA LYS A 37 -1.09 -11.77 20.26
C LYS A 37 -0.99 -12.18 18.79
N TYR A 38 -1.71 -11.49 17.91
CA TYR A 38 -1.78 -11.80 16.48
C TYR A 38 -0.78 -11.01 15.61
N LYS A 39 0.19 -10.31 16.23
CA LYS A 39 1.21 -9.49 15.53
C LYS A 39 0.63 -8.51 14.50
N MET A 40 -0.57 -7.99 14.75
CA MET A 40 -1.27 -7.09 13.81
C MET A 40 -0.57 -5.72 13.66
N LYS A 41 0.41 -5.41 14.52
CA LYS A 41 1.21 -4.18 14.46
C LYS A 41 1.93 -3.96 13.12
N ASP A 42 2.40 -5.04 12.50
CA ASP A 42 3.10 -5.01 11.22
C ASP A 42 2.16 -5.21 10.03
N ALA A 43 0.86 -5.39 10.27
CA ALA A 43 -0.12 -5.46 9.21
C ALA A 43 -0.16 -4.12 8.46
N MET A 44 -0.16 -4.25 7.14
CA MET A 44 -0.29 -3.12 6.23
C MET A 44 -1.77 -2.81 6.06
N LEU A 45 -2.21 -1.65 6.56
CA LEU A 45 -3.62 -1.25 6.51
C LEU A 45 -4.01 -0.74 5.12
N ILE A 46 -3.04 -0.26 4.32
CA ILE A 46 -3.31 0.47 3.08
C ILE A 46 -2.38 0.02 1.95
N GLU A 47 -2.97 -0.58 0.92
CA GLU A 47 -2.44 -0.69 -0.44
C GLU A 47 -3.27 0.20 -1.38
N ALA A 48 -3.31 1.51 -1.12
CA ALA A 48 -3.98 2.42 -2.05
C ALA A 48 -3.14 2.55 -3.33
N VAL A 49 -3.62 1.97 -4.43
CA VAL A 49 -3.04 2.13 -5.76
C VAL A 49 -3.13 3.60 -6.15
N GLN A 50 -2.00 4.32 -6.12
CA GLN A 50 -1.93 5.74 -6.47
C GLN A 50 -1.63 5.89 -7.97
N PRO A 51 -2.62 6.21 -8.84
CA PRO A 51 -2.42 6.23 -10.29
C PRO A 51 -1.41 7.29 -10.73
N LYS A 52 -1.36 8.44 -10.04
CA LYS A 52 -0.36 9.48 -10.32
C LYS A 52 1.06 9.02 -9.98
N LEU A 53 1.24 8.21 -8.93
CA LEU A 53 2.55 7.70 -8.55
C LEU A 53 3.04 6.66 -9.57
N ILE A 54 2.15 5.78 -10.03
CA ILE A 54 2.44 4.81 -11.09
C ILE A 54 2.83 5.52 -12.39
N ARG A 55 2.07 6.54 -12.80
CA ARG A 55 2.40 7.33 -13.99
C ARG A 55 3.78 7.99 -13.88
N ASN A 56 4.10 8.55 -12.71
CA ASN A 56 5.39 9.19 -12.47
C ASN A 56 6.54 8.18 -12.38
N SER A 57 6.33 7.00 -11.81
CA SER A 57 7.35 5.95 -11.76
C SER A 57 7.65 5.38 -13.15
N ILE A 58 6.62 5.19 -13.98
CA ILE A 58 6.78 4.77 -15.39
C ILE A 58 7.55 5.84 -16.17
N LEU A 59 7.16 7.11 -16.02
CA LEU A 59 7.85 8.21 -16.69
C LEU A 59 9.31 8.31 -16.25
N LEU A 60 9.58 8.13 -14.94
CA LEU A 60 10.95 8.09 -14.42
C LEU A 60 11.72 6.89 -14.94
N SER A 61 11.13 5.69 -15.03
CA SER A 61 11.77 4.52 -15.62
C SER A 61 12.23 4.78 -17.04
N PHE A 62 11.38 5.40 -17.84
CA PHE A 62 11.67 5.71 -19.24
C PHE A 62 12.83 6.72 -19.34
N VAL A 63 12.78 7.81 -18.57
CA VAL A 63 13.85 8.82 -18.54
C VAL A 63 15.17 8.20 -18.08
N MET A 64 15.15 7.40 -17.02
CA MET A 64 16.35 6.75 -16.50
C MET A 64 16.92 5.71 -17.46
N ALA A 65 16.08 5.00 -18.22
CA ALA A 65 16.55 4.10 -19.27
C ALA A 65 17.32 4.85 -20.36
N ILE A 66 16.82 6.01 -20.82
CA ILE A 66 17.50 6.84 -21.82
C ILE A 66 18.83 7.38 -21.27
N VAL A 67 18.82 7.92 -20.05
CA VAL A 67 20.03 8.47 -19.40
C VAL A 67 21.08 7.38 -19.17
N ALA A 68 20.66 6.15 -18.85
CA ALA A 68 21.55 5.02 -18.61
C ALA A 68 22.29 4.53 -19.86
N VAL A 69 21.82 4.86 -21.08
CA VAL A 69 22.48 4.45 -22.34
C VAL A 69 23.92 4.96 -22.40
N VAL A 70 24.18 6.21 -22.03
CA VAL A 70 25.51 6.83 -22.11
C VAL A 70 26.54 6.13 -21.21
N PRO A 71 26.34 6.00 -19.88
CA PRO A 71 27.31 5.34 -19.01
C PRO A 71 27.46 3.84 -19.31
N VAL A 72 26.37 3.14 -19.67
CA VAL A 72 26.43 1.72 -20.06
C VAL A 72 27.25 1.54 -21.34
N ASN A 73 27.11 2.46 -22.31
CA ASN A 73 27.89 2.41 -23.55
C ASN A 73 29.38 2.65 -23.30
N ILE A 74 29.74 3.66 -22.48
CA ILE A 74 31.13 3.92 -22.06
C ILE A 74 31.73 2.68 -21.37
N PHE A 75 30.98 2.08 -20.44
CA PHE A 75 31.41 0.88 -19.73
C PHE A 75 31.59 -0.30 -20.68
N ALA A 76 30.60 -0.60 -21.53
CA ALA A 76 30.66 -1.70 -22.49
C ALA A 76 31.83 -1.55 -23.49
N PHE A 77 32.11 -0.32 -23.91
CA PHE A 77 33.26 0.01 -24.75
C PHE A 77 34.59 -0.25 -24.02
N SER A 78 34.73 0.25 -22.78
CA SER A 78 35.95 0.01 -21.97
C SER A 78 36.19 -1.47 -21.66
N ALA A 79 35.13 -2.25 -21.48
CA ALA A 79 35.19 -3.67 -21.17
C ALA A 79 35.38 -4.56 -22.41
N ARG A 80 35.49 -3.98 -23.62
CA ARG A 80 35.54 -4.69 -24.91
C ARG A 80 34.37 -5.66 -25.13
N MET A 81 33.24 -5.45 -24.45
CA MET A 81 32.03 -6.26 -24.52
C MET A 81 30.90 -5.48 -25.20
N TYR A 82 31.21 -4.87 -26.35
CA TYR A 82 30.25 -4.05 -27.08
C TYR A 82 29.33 -4.92 -27.92
N SER A 83 28.09 -5.10 -27.46
CA SER A 83 26.98 -5.47 -28.33
C SER A 83 25.82 -4.50 -28.13
N PRO A 84 25.23 -3.96 -29.22
CA PRO A 84 24.14 -2.98 -29.10
C PRO A 84 22.92 -3.55 -28.36
N MET A 85 22.67 -4.86 -28.49
CA MET A 85 21.58 -5.55 -27.80
C MET A 85 21.81 -5.64 -26.29
N MET A 86 23.04 -5.91 -25.82
CA MET A 86 23.35 -5.90 -24.39
C MET A 86 23.26 -4.50 -23.79
N VAL A 87 23.73 -3.47 -24.51
CA VAL A 87 23.65 -2.07 -24.04
C VAL A 87 22.18 -1.66 -23.87
N PHE A 88 21.33 -1.97 -24.86
CA PHE A 88 19.90 -1.69 -24.78
C PHE A 88 19.22 -2.46 -23.64
N GLY A 89 19.48 -3.77 -23.53
CA GLY A 89 18.91 -4.61 -22.48
C GLY A 89 19.31 -4.12 -21.07
N ALA A 90 20.59 -3.81 -20.86
CA ALA A 90 21.08 -3.30 -19.58
C ALA A 90 20.48 -1.93 -19.22
N ALA A 91 20.37 -1.01 -20.19
CA ALA A 91 19.77 0.30 -19.95
C ALA A 91 18.29 0.21 -19.56
N VAL A 92 17.53 -0.67 -20.21
CA VAL A 92 16.11 -0.94 -19.86
C VAL A 92 15.99 -1.50 -18.45
N LEU A 93 16.83 -2.48 -18.07
CA LEU A 93 16.81 -3.06 -16.73
C LEU A 93 17.12 -2.01 -15.65
N ILE A 94 18.09 -1.12 -15.90
CA ILE A 94 18.40 0.00 -14.99
C ILE A 94 17.19 0.93 -14.85
N GLY A 95 16.52 1.28 -15.95
CA GLY A 95 15.31 2.10 -15.90
C GLY A 95 14.17 1.47 -15.10
N ILE A 96 13.93 0.16 -15.29
CA ILE A 96 12.93 -0.59 -14.52
C ILE A 96 13.30 -0.60 -13.03
N ALA A 97 14.55 -0.91 -12.70
CA ALA A 97 15.03 -0.95 -11.32
C ALA A 97 14.89 0.42 -10.64
N CYS A 98 15.29 1.51 -11.29
CA CYS A 98 15.13 2.87 -10.78
C CYS A 98 13.66 3.24 -10.56
N GLY A 99 12.76 2.87 -11.47
CA GLY A 99 11.32 3.11 -11.31
C GLY A 99 10.71 2.30 -10.18
N TYR A 100 11.11 1.04 -10.02
CA TYR A 100 10.67 0.18 -8.92
C TYR A 100 11.14 0.73 -7.56
N ILE A 101 12.40 1.15 -7.47
CA ILE A 101 12.95 1.78 -6.27
C ILE A 101 12.19 3.07 -5.96
N TYR A 102 11.97 3.94 -6.96
CA TYR A 102 11.21 5.18 -6.79
C TYR A 102 9.77 4.94 -6.32
N TYR A 103 9.09 3.97 -6.95
CA TYR A 103 7.74 3.58 -6.58
C TYR A 103 7.69 3.11 -5.12
N THR A 104 8.60 2.23 -4.72
CA THR A 104 8.66 1.68 -3.36
C THR A 104 8.94 2.75 -2.32
N GLN A 105 9.86 3.69 -2.59
CA GLN A 105 10.21 4.77 -1.67
C GLN A 105 9.11 5.83 -1.50
N LYS A 106 8.30 6.06 -2.55
CA LYS A 106 7.26 7.09 -2.56
C LYS A 106 5.87 6.55 -2.25
N ARG A 107 5.71 5.24 -2.19
CA ARG A 107 4.47 4.60 -1.79
C ARG A 107 4.16 4.99 -0.33
N GLU A 108 3.05 5.67 -0.12
CA GLU A 108 2.54 5.94 1.23
C GLU A 108 1.93 4.64 1.78
N THR A 109 2.77 3.71 2.26
CA THR A 109 2.29 2.58 3.06
C THR A 109 2.01 3.06 4.48
N ILE A 110 0.89 2.63 5.04
CA ILE A 110 0.49 2.97 6.41
C ILE A 110 0.34 1.66 7.16
N TYR A 111 1.21 1.48 8.16
CA TYR A 111 1.17 0.32 9.04
C TYR A 111 0.31 0.60 10.27
N VAL A 112 -0.25 -0.44 10.87
CA VAL A 112 -1.00 -0.33 12.14
C VAL A 112 -0.13 0.35 13.22
N LYS A 113 1.14 -0.04 13.34
CA LYS A 113 2.07 0.56 14.31
C LYS A 113 2.24 2.07 14.17
N ASP A 114 2.16 2.60 12.94
CA ASP A 114 2.29 4.04 12.71
C ASP A 114 1.08 4.79 13.27
N LEU A 115 -0.11 4.19 13.16
CA LEU A 115 -1.34 4.76 13.69
C LEU A 115 -1.45 4.57 15.20
N LEU A 116 -0.91 3.51 15.78
CA LEU A 116 -0.90 3.31 17.24
C LEU A 116 -0.06 4.38 17.97
N HIS A 117 1.09 4.75 17.42
CA HIS A 117 1.95 5.81 18.00
C HIS A 117 1.54 7.22 17.55
N GLY A 118 0.70 7.31 16.52
CA GLY A 118 0.24 8.55 15.91
C GLY A 118 1.15 8.98 14.75
N ARG A 119 0.55 9.23 13.59
CA ARG A 119 1.26 9.63 12.35
C ARG A 119 0.73 10.95 11.82
N LYS A 120 1.65 11.79 11.33
CA LYS A 120 1.32 13.05 10.63
C LYS A 120 1.30 12.83 9.12
N PHE A 121 0.20 13.19 8.48
CA PHE A 121 -0.01 13.16 7.04
C PHE A 121 0.02 14.58 6.49
N LYS A 122 0.91 14.82 5.52
CA LYS A 122 0.94 16.09 4.77
C LYS A 122 -0.13 16.04 3.69
N CYS A 123 -0.95 17.09 3.61
CA CYS A 123 -2.03 17.26 2.65
C CYS A 123 -1.85 18.59 1.92
N LYS A 124 -2.06 18.60 0.60
CA LYS A 124 -1.90 19.80 -0.24
C LYS A 124 -3.12 20.70 -0.21
N SER A 125 -4.28 20.17 0.18
CA SER A 125 -5.55 20.89 0.20
C SER A 125 -6.46 20.40 1.33
N VAL A 126 -7.45 21.23 1.70
CA VAL A 126 -8.50 20.87 2.66
C VAL A 126 -9.33 19.68 2.18
N ILE A 127 -9.63 19.61 0.87
CA ILE A 127 -10.36 18.50 0.26
C ILE A 127 -9.57 17.19 0.41
N GLU A 128 -8.26 17.24 0.20
CA GLU A 128 -7.40 16.07 0.39
C GLU A 128 -7.34 15.65 1.86
N LEU A 129 -7.30 16.61 2.79
CA LEU A 129 -7.36 16.35 4.22
C LEU A 129 -8.68 15.65 4.60
N ALA A 130 -9.83 16.20 4.20
CA ALA A 130 -11.14 15.61 4.48
C ALA A 130 -11.29 14.20 3.86
N ARG A 131 -10.77 14.01 2.63
CA ARG A 131 -10.73 12.69 1.99
C ARG A 131 -9.86 11.71 2.79
N LYS A 132 -8.70 12.13 3.29
CA LYS A 132 -7.82 11.29 4.11
C LYS A 132 -8.46 10.96 5.47
N GLU A 133 -9.22 11.88 6.07
CA GLU A 133 -9.97 11.63 7.31
C GLU A 133 -11.03 10.54 7.11
N ALA A 134 -11.95 10.72 6.14
CA ALA A 134 -13.00 9.74 5.85
C ALA A 134 -12.45 8.35 5.50
N PHE A 135 -11.31 8.34 4.80
CA PHE A 135 -10.62 7.10 4.44
C PHE A 135 -10.01 6.40 5.66
N LEU A 136 -9.32 7.14 6.55
CA LEU A 136 -8.77 6.59 7.79
C LEU A 136 -9.89 6.05 8.69
N GLU A 137 -11.01 6.76 8.78
CA GLU A 137 -12.20 6.30 9.51
C GLU A 137 -12.72 4.96 8.96
N THR A 138 -12.87 4.85 7.63
CA THR A 138 -13.32 3.61 6.97
C THR A 138 -12.39 2.43 7.27
N ILE A 139 -11.08 2.65 7.20
CA ILE A 139 -10.08 1.60 7.44
C ILE A 139 -9.99 1.23 8.90
N THR A 140 -10.06 2.20 9.82
CA THR A 140 -10.09 1.89 11.25
C THR A 140 -11.35 1.13 11.62
N ASN A 141 -12.49 1.44 10.99
CA ASN A 141 -13.71 0.64 11.16
C ASN A 141 -13.52 -0.80 10.67
N TYR A 142 -12.94 -0.99 9.48
CA TYR A 142 -12.60 -2.33 8.98
C TYR A 142 -11.64 -3.06 9.92
N PHE A 143 -10.58 -2.39 10.37
CA PHE A 143 -9.60 -2.96 11.30
C PHE A 143 -10.24 -3.35 12.63
N ARG A 144 -11.15 -2.53 13.16
CA ARG A 144 -11.93 -2.87 14.36
C ARG A 144 -12.73 -4.16 14.16
N GLN A 145 -13.39 -4.33 13.02
CA GLN A 145 -14.11 -5.58 12.72
C GLN A 145 -13.17 -6.80 12.66
N VAL A 146 -11.96 -6.63 12.12
CA VAL A 146 -10.93 -7.69 12.12
C VAL A 146 -10.50 -8.03 13.55
N VAL A 147 -10.28 -7.04 14.41
CA VAL A 147 -9.91 -7.25 15.82
C VAL A 147 -11.05 -7.92 16.60
N GLU A 148 -12.30 -7.52 16.37
CA GLU A 148 -13.48 -8.16 16.97
C GLU A 148 -13.67 -9.60 16.50
N SER A 149 -13.43 -9.87 15.21
CA SER A 149 -13.45 -11.23 14.67
C SER A 149 -12.32 -12.08 15.28
N ALA A 150 -11.15 -11.48 15.51
CA ALA A 150 -10.02 -12.17 16.14
C ALA A 150 -10.29 -12.62 17.58
N LYS A 151 -11.23 -12.00 18.31
CA LYS A 151 -11.69 -12.50 19.62
C LYS A 151 -12.29 -13.90 19.54
N HIS A 152 -12.92 -14.22 18.41
CA HIS A 152 -13.65 -15.47 18.18
C HIS A 152 -12.89 -16.44 17.29
N TRP A 153 -11.62 -16.17 16.96
CA TRP A 153 -10.85 -16.94 15.98
C TRP A 153 -10.65 -18.42 16.35
N ASP A 154 -10.59 -18.72 17.64
CA ASP A 154 -10.47 -20.09 18.15
C ASP A 154 -11.85 -20.80 18.29
N GLY A 155 -12.94 -20.12 17.90
CA GLY A 155 -14.30 -20.65 17.91
C GLY A 155 -14.61 -21.56 16.72
N GLN A 156 -15.47 -22.56 16.92
CA GLN A 156 -15.98 -23.39 15.83
C GLN A 156 -17.17 -22.71 15.14
N GLU A 157 -17.01 -22.34 13.87
CA GLU A 157 -18.13 -21.90 13.03
C GLU A 157 -18.75 -23.09 12.30
N THR A 158 -20.04 -23.36 12.52
CA THR A 158 -20.79 -24.30 11.68
C THR A 158 -21.39 -23.54 10.50
N ARG A 159 -20.90 -23.80 9.28
CA ARG A 159 -21.51 -23.28 8.05
C ARG A 159 -22.39 -24.38 7.44
N PRO A 160 -23.73 -24.24 7.45
CA PRO A 160 -24.60 -25.25 6.86
C PRO A 160 -24.36 -25.29 5.35
N ILE A 161 -23.85 -26.43 4.85
CA ILE A 161 -23.75 -26.68 3.43
C ILE A 161 -25.13 -27.14 2.98
N THR A 162 -25.89 -26.23 2.36
CA THR A 162 -27.19 -26.59 1.80
C THR A 162 -26.97 -27.52 0.60
N PRO A 163 -27.72 -28.64 0.52
CA PRO A 163 -27.59 -29.55 -0.61
C PRO A 163 -28.05 -28.84 -1.88
N MET A 164 -27.19 -28.85 -2.91
CA MET A 164 -27.56 -28.37 -4.23
C MET A 164 -28.60 -29.31 -4.87
N PRO A 165 -29.52 -28.78 -5.71
CA PRO A 165 -30.37 -29.60 -6.56
C PRO A 165 -29.54 -30.58 -7.41
N PRO A 166 -30.06 -31.80 -7.71
CA PRO A 166 -29.28 -32.84 -8.39
C PRO A 166 -28.66 -32.42 -9.73
N GLU A 167 -29.37 -31.57 -10.49
CA GLU A 167 -28.87 -31.09 -11.78
C GLU A 167 -27.70 -30.10 -11.63
N GLU A 168 -27.75 -29.22 -10.63
CA GLU A 168 -26.69 -28.25 -10.34
C GLU A 168 -25.47 -28.94 -9.73
N ALA A 169 -25.68 -29.92 -8.85
CA ALA A 169 -24.61 -30.74 -8.29
C ALA A 169 -23.84 -31.48 -9.40
N LYS A 170 -24.55 -32.04 -10.39
CA LYS A 170 -23.91 -32.72 -11.54
C LYS A 170 -23.09 -31.76 -12.38
N ARG A 171 -23.57 -30.54 -12.61
CA ARG A 171 -22.82 -29.49 -13.33
C ARG A 171 -21.58 -29.05 -12.55
N PHE A 172 -21.69 -28.86 -11.24
CA PHE A 172 -20.59 -28.49 -10.35
C PHE A 172 -19.49 -29.55 -10.30
N ILE A 173 -19.86 -30.84 -10.22
CA ILE A 173 -18.91 -31.96 -10.27
C ILE A 173 -18.17 -31.99 -11.62
N LEU A 174 -18.85 -31.72 -12.73
CA LEU A 174 -18.26 -31.72 -14.07
C LEU A 174 -17.37 -30.50 -14.33
N SER A 175 -17.67 -29.33 -13.75
CA SER A 175 -16.84 -28.13 -13.89
C SER A 175 -15.62 -28.12 -12.96
N GLY A 176 -15.58 -29.00 -11.95
CA GLY A 176 -14.61 -28.96 -10.87
C GLY A 176 -14.79 -27.73 -9.96
N PRO A 177 -14.12 -27.69 -8.79
CA PRO A 177 -13.99 -26.46 -8.02
C PRO A 177 -13.13 -25.50 -8.83
N LEU A 178 -13.78 -24.58 -9.55
CA LEU A 178 -13.08 -23.55 -10.32
C LEU A 178 -12.22 -22.71 -9.35
N LEU A 179 -10.90 -22.81 -9.52
CA LEU A 179 -9.94 -21.80 -9.08
C LEU A 179 -10.00 -20.58 -10.00
#